data_AF-A0A7W1IZD5-F1
#
_entry.id   AF-A0A7W1IZD5-F1
#
_cell.length_a   1.000
_cell.length_b   1.000
_cell.length_c   1.000
_cell.angle_alpha   90.00
_cell.angle_beta   90.00
_cell.angle_gamma   90.00
#
_symmetry.space_group_name_H-M   'P 1'
#
loop_
_entity.id
_entity.type
_entity.pdbx_description
1 polymer ?
#
loop_
_entity_poly.entity_id
_entity_poly.type
_entity_poly.pdbx_seq_one_letter_code
_entity_poly.pdbx_strand_id
1 'polypeptide(L)'
;MNTLLRRFLPALLLAVLGGTTALHAGDAPDPLLALPELPRSKPAKIAAPTALKEFAPGVLVAIGDSVALSGVVIIDQGPVDGMEVLACLATGKTHESLVRLDAANGQLVKAAFIAALGLTDGMTAPEATGHPGRGTPLQVVMEWESLDAPGTWLAIDASCLVRDRITDKAYPPLPFIYTGSRFLVVDETAPDGRPVRQERFMLDNTKSVVGVVDEPDALIASPSPGAGFDKHFEANSAICPPAGTKVRLVFRKTTLPLTLVMDAGGGLTHGGVALNDAALDALLATHYGAAATPALRAVAVQVAAATPRDQDIQVRTRILAAAARAKAWVVPVYQLAMP
;
A
#
# COMPACT_ATOMS: atom_id res chain seq x y z
N MET A 1 -58.70 -31.51 44.66
CA MET A 1 -58.29 -32.83 45.18
C MET A 1 -57.38 -33.48 44.14
N ASN A 2 -56.14 -33.76 44.55
CA ASN A 2 -55.21 -34.75 43.99
C ASN A 2 -54.67 -34.63 42.54
N THR A 3 -53.40 -34.19 42.51
CA THR A 3 -52.22 -34.82 41.86
C THR A 3 -52.27 -35.21 40.38
N LEU A 4 -51.33 -34.66 39.59
CA LEU A 4 -50.31 -35.50 38.94
C LEU A 4 -49.12 -34.68 38.40
N LEU A 5 -47.94 -35.07 38.90
CA LEU A 5 -46.61 -34.66 38.46
C LEU A 5 -46.39 -34.99 36.98
N ARG A 6 -45.79 -34.07 36.22
CA ARG A 6 -44.82 -34.41 35.17
C ARG A 6 -43.64 -33.46 35.20
N ARG A 7 -42.49 -34.04 35.55
CA ARG A 7 -41.15 -33.45 35.55
C ARG A 7 -40.74 -33.14 34.11
N PHE A 8 -40.35 -31.90 33.84
CA PHE A 8 -39.56 -31.55 32.65
C PHE A 8 -38.12 -31.28 33.09
N LEU A 9 -37.22 -32.17 32.67
CA LEU A 9 -35.77 -31.93 32.68
C LEU A 9 -35.44 -30.95 31.55
N PRO A 10 -34.65 -29.88 31.79
CA PRO A 10 -33.98 -29.19 30.71
C PRO A 10 -32.72 -29.97 30.32
N ALA A 11 -32.68 -30.45 29.08
CA ALA A 11 -31.47 -30.98 28.48
C ALA A 11 -30.50 -29.82 28.21
N LEU A 12 -29.41 -29.79 28.98
CA LEU A 12 -28.28 -28.89 28.80
C LEU A 12 -27.50 -29.32 27.55
N LEU A 13 -27.73 -28.67 26.41
CA LEU A 13 -26.95 -28.88 25.19
C LEU A 13 -25.64 -28.08 25.32
N LEU A 14 -24.55 -28.77 25.69
CA LEU A 14 -23.19 -28.24 25.58
C LEU A 14 -22.83 -28.17 24.08
N ALA A 15 -22.98 -27.01 23.46
CA ALA A 15 -22.42 -26.75 22.15
C ALA A 15 -20.92 -26.52 22.30
N VAL A 16 -20.14 -27.56 22.00
CA VAL A 16 -18.70 -27.45 21.81
C VAL A 16 -18.48 -26.61 20.55
N LEU A 17 -18.06 -25.35 20.74
CA LEU A 17 -17.53 -24.49 19.69
C LEU A 17 -16.19 -25.07 19.21
N GLY A 18 -16.26 -26.09 18.36
CA GLY A 18 -15.15 -26.53 17.53
C GLY A 18 -14.96 -25.50 16.43
N GLY A 19 -14.18 -24.46 16.69
CA GLY A 19 -13.67 -23.57 15.65
C GLY A 19 -12.77 -24.37 14.72
N THR A 20 -13.33 -24.87 13.63
CA THR A 20 -12.55 -25.44 12.53
C THR A 20 -11.81 -24.29 11.84
N THR A 21 -10.58 -24.01 12.26
CA THR A 21 -9.61 -23.33 11.42
C THR A 21 -9.30 -24.26 10.25
N ALA A 22 -10.05 -24.11 9.17
CA ALA A 22 -9.69 -24.68 7.88
C ALA A 22 -8.45 -23.94 7.38
N LEU A 23 -7.27 -24.38 7.84
CA LEU A 23 -6.02 -24.11 7.14
C LEU A 23 -6.18 -24.73 5.75
N HIS A 24 -6.24 -23.89 4.71
CA HIS A 24 -6.25 -24.36 3.33
C HIS A 24 -4.95 -25.16 3.12
N ALA A 25 -5.09 -26.46 2.88
CA ALA A 25 -3.98 -27.32 2.55
C ALA A 25 -3.46 -26.94 1.16
N GLY A 26 -2.45 -26.08 1.09
CA GLY A 26 -1.79 -25.71 -0.17
C GLY A 26 -1.24 -24.30 -0.27
N ASP A 27 -1.49 -23.42 0.70
CA ASP A 27 -0.94 -22.05 0.63
C ASP A 27 0.58 -22.11 0.74
N ALA A 28 1.26 -21.75 -0.36
CA ALA A 28 2.70 -21.59 -0.34
C ALA A 28 3.07 -20.62 0.80
N PRO A 29 4.09 -20.95 1.63
CA PRO A 29 4.46 -20.08 2.74
C PRO A 29 4.73 -18.66 2.23
N ASP A 30 4.22 -17.66 2.95
CA ASP A 30 4.39 -16.26 2.57
C ASP A 30 5.89 -15.99 2.33
N PRO A 31 6.29 -15.57 1.10
CA PRO A 31 7.69 -15.38 0.77
C PRO A 31 8.40 -14.34 1.65
N LEU A 32 7.64 -13.44 2.31
CA LEU A 32 8.19 -12.46 3.25
C LEU A 32 8.70 -13.10 4.54
N LEU A 33 8.18 -14.27 4.94
CA LEU A 33 8.67 -15.01 6.11
C LEU A 33 10.12 -15.50 5.95
N ALA A 34 10.59 -15.64 4.71
CA ALA A 34 11.96 -16.07 4.41
C ALA A 34 12.98 -14.90 4.42
N LEU A 35 12.51 -13.66 4.47
CA LEU A 35 13.38 -12.48 4.48
C LEU A 35 13.94 -12.22 5.90
N PRO A 36 15.14 -11.62 6.02
CA PRO A 36 15.73 -11.35 7.33
C PRO A 36 14.92 -10.32 8.11
N GLU A 37 14.89 -10.41 9.43
CA GLU A 37 14.23 -9.40 10.24
C GLU A 37 15.00 -8.07 10.20
N LEU A 38 14.25 -6.98 10.05
CA LEU A 38 14.78 -5.63 10.11
C LEU A 38 14.53 -5.00 11.48
N PRO A 39 15.37 -4.03 11.90
CA PRO A 39 15.05 -3.21 13.05
C PRO A 39 13.69 -2.53 12.89
N ARG A 40 12.93 -2.47 13.99
CA ARG A 40 11.64 -1.76 14.00
C ARG A 40 11.83 -0.28 13.67
N SER A 41 11.08 0.21 12.70
CA SER A 41 11.02 1.63 12.37
C SER A 41 10.52 2.46 13.54
N LYS A 42 10.98 3.69 13.64
CA LYS A 42 10.55 4.67 14.64
C LYS A 42 10.32 6.02 13.97
N PRO A 43 9.33 6.81 14.42
CA PRO A 43 9.20 8.19 13.99
C PRO A 43 10.49 8.97 14.27
N ALA A 44 10.95 9.72 13.29
CA ALA A 44 12.11 10.60 13.39
C ALA A 44 11.67 12.03 13.71
N LYS A 45 12.42 12.74 14.55
CA LYS A 45 12.20 14.18 14.76
C LYS A 45 12.62 14.94 13.50
N ILE A 46 11.78 15.89 13.08
CA ILE A 46 12.07 16.84 12.01
C ILE A 46 11.97 18.26 12.56
N ALA A 47 12.72 19.20 11.98
CA ALA A 47 12.78 20.57 12.48
C ALA A 47 11.45 21.33 12.32
N ALA A 48 10.78 21.08 11.20
CA ALA A 48 9.54 21.74 10.82
C ALA A 48 8.84 20.86 9.76
N PRO A 49 7.51 21.01 9.61
CA PRO A 49 6.79 20.40 8.50
C PRO A 49 7.39 20.86 7.18
N THR A 50 7.54 19.95 6.18
CA THR A 50 7.86 20.30 4.79
C THR A 50 7.11 21.58 4.33
N ALA A 51 7.83 22.60 3.86
CA ALA A 51 7.23 23.87 3.46
C ALA A 51 6.59 23.77 2.06
N LEU A 52 5.27 23.96 1.96
CA LEU A 52 4.49 23.76 0.74
C LEU A 52 3.46 24.89 0.59
N LYS A 53 2.99 25.13 -0.64
CA LYS A 53 1.94 26.11 -0.93
C LYS A 53 0.60 25.41 -1.15
N GLU A 54 -0.48 26.01 -0.69
CA GLU A 54 -1.82 25.49 -0.98
C GLU A 54 -2.11 25.55 -2.48
N PHE A 55 -2.55 24.42 -3.04
CA PHE A 55 -3.00 24.26 -4.42
C PHE A 55 -4.53 24.22 -4.50
N ALA A 56 -5.14 23.53 -3.53
CA ALA A 56 -6.57 23.43 -3.30
C ALA A 56 -6.81 23.11 -1.82
N PRO A 57 -8.05 23.21 -1.28
CA PRO A 57 -8.33 22.85 0.11
C PRO A 57 -7.81 21.46 0.48
N GLY A 58 -6.89 21.40 1.44
CA GLY A 58 -6.25 20.16 1.91
C GLY A 58 -5.17 19.58 0.99
N VAL A 59 -4.84 20.24 -0.13
CA VAL A 59 -3.84 19.84 -1.11
C VAL A 59 -2.75 20.91 -1.21
N LEU A 60 -1.52 20.54 -0.87
CA LEU A 60 -0.36 21.42 -0.93
C LEU A 60 0.65 20.92 -1.95
N VAL A 61 1.41 21.82 -2.56
CA VAL A 61 2.43 21.49 -3.56
C VAL A 61 3.70 22.32 -3.40
N ALA A 62 4.82 21.72 -3.79
CA ALA A 62 6.01 22.40 -4.28
C ALA A 62 6.28 21.89 -5.70
N ILE A 63 6.06 22.76 -6.69
CA ILE A 63 6.17 22.38 -8.11
C ILE A 63 7.59 21.90 -8.42
N GLY A 64 7.69 20.72 -9.04
CA GLY A 64 8.93 20.03 -9.36
C GLY A 64 9.45 19.12 -8.24
N ASP A 65 8.84 19.11 -7.06
CA ASP A 65 9.38 18.43 -5.88
C ASP A 65 8.38 17.51 -5.18
N SER A 66 7.26 18.05 -4.67
CA SER A 66 6.39 17.32 -3.74
C SER A 66 4.93 17.75 -3.81
N VAL A 67 4.05 16.80 -3.47
CA VAL A 67 2.64 17.02 -3.13
C VAL A 67 2.46 16.67 -1.66
N ALA A 68 1.60 17.38 -0.94
CA ALA A 68 1.12 16.89 0.33
C ALA A 68 -0.38 17.01 0.50
N LEU A 69 -0.95 16.06 1.24
CA LEU A 69 -2.37 15.99 1.54
C LEU A 69 -2.54 16.08 3.06
N SER A 70 -3.25 17.09 3.52
CA SER A 70 -3.59 17.24 4.95
C SER A 70 -4.72 16.30 5.32
N GLY A 71 -4.72 15.83 6.57
CA GLY A 71 -5.78 14.97 7.07
C GLY A 71 -5.72 14.74 8.56
N VAL A 72 -6.45 13.71 8.98
CA VAL A 72 -6.55 13.26 10.37
C VAL A 72 -6.48 11.74 10.41
N VAL A 73 -5.72 11.21 11.37
CA VAL A 73 -5.74 9.77 11.66
C VAL A 73 -7.09 9.42 12.24
N ILE A 74 -7.74 8.38 11.72
CA ILE A 74 -9.11 8.00 12.13
C ILE A 74 -9.18 6.61 12.76
N ILE A 75 -8.18 5.76 12.50
CA ILE A 75 -7.95 4.50 13.20
C ILE A 75 -6.48 4.46 13.62
N ASP A 76 -6.17 4.03 14.83
CA ASP A 76 -4.82 3.82 15.33
C ASP A 76 -4.60 2.39 15.82
N GLN A 77 -5.61 1.55 15.63
CA GLN A 77 -5.64 0.10 15.85
C GLN A 77 -6.21 -0.57 14.60
N GLY A 78 -5.82 -1.82 14.35
CA GLY A 78 -6.34 -2.59 13.23
C GLY A 78 -7.85 -2.85 13.32
N PRO A 79 -8.67 -2.50 12.32
CA PRO A 79 -10.07 -2.89 12.28
C PRO A 79 -10.16 -4.41 12.12
N VAL A 80 -11.17 -5.06 12.72
CA VAL A 80 -11.25 -6.54 12.71
C VAL A 80 -11.14 -7.11 11.29
N ASP A 81 -11.77 -6.46 10.31
CA ASP A 81 -11.82 -6.92 8.92
C ASP A 81 -10.60 -6.54 8.07
N GLY A 82 -9.62 -5.82 8.62
CA GLY A 82 -8.40 -5.41 7.91
C GLY A 82 -8.46 -3.97 7.40
N MET A 83 -7.28 -3.39 7.20
CA MET A 83 -7.09 -2.04 6.65
C MET A 83 -6.82 -2.16 5.16
N GLU A 84 -7.72 -1.64 4.33
CA GLU A 84 -7.59 -1.66 2.87
C GLU A 84 -6.85 -0.43 2.33
N VAL A 85 -6.99 0.70 3.03
CA VAL A 85 -6.59 2.01 2.53
C VAL A 85 -5.72 2.71 3.58
N LEU A 86 -4.58 3.26 3.17
CA LEU A 86 -3.77 4.11 4.05
C LEU A 86 -4.36 5.52 4.14
N ALA A 87 -4.89 6.05 3.03
CA ALA A 87 -5.54 7.36 3.02
C ALA A 87 -6.73 7.41 2.06
N CYS A 88 -7.86 7.94 2.55
CA CYS A 88 -9.04 8.20 1.74
C CYS A 88 -9.39 9.70 1.72
N LEU A 89 -10.13 10.15 0.69
CA LEU A 89 -10.69 11.50 0.65
C LEU A 89 -11.73 11.70 1.78
N ALA A 90 -12.10 12.96 2.02
CA ALA A 90 -12.93 13.38 3.16
C ALA A 90 -14.25 12.60 3.34
N THR A 91 -14.84 12.11 2.24
CA THR A 91 -16.10 11.35 2.23
C THR A 91 -15.92 9.87 1.86
N GLY A 92 -14.72 9.32 2.07
CA GLY A 92 -14.35 7.96 1.67
C GLY A 92 -14.59 6.88 2.71
N LYS A 93 -13.88 5.76 2.52
CA LYS A 93 -13.94 4.50 3.28
C LYS A 93 -13.35 4.61 4.70
N THR A 94 -13.95 5.43 5.58
CA THR A 94 -13.38 5.72 6.92
C THR A 94 -13.33 4.53 7.90
N HIS A 95 -13.99 3.41 7.62
CA HIS A 95 -13.97 2.25 8.53
C HIS A 95 -12.76 1.32 8.32
N GLU A 96 -12.02 1.52 7.22
CA GLU A 96 -10.90 0.70 6.78
C GLU A 96 -9.71 1.54 6.29
N SER A 97 -9.73 2.85 6.61
CA SER A 97 -8.71 3.81 6.22
C SER A 97 -7.92 4.33 7.41
N LEU A 98 -6.59 4.35 7.34
CA LEU A 98 -5.74 4.95 8.40
C LEU A 98 -5.97 6.46 8.54
N VAL A 99 -5.95 7.18 7.42
CA VAL A 99 -6.07 8.64 7.35
C VAL A 99 -7.30 9.04 6.55
N ARG A 100 -8.11 9.94 7.10
CA ARG A 100 -9.09 10.72 6.33
C ARG A 100 -8.49 12.06 5.95
N LEU A 101 -8.37 12.30 4.66
CA LEU A 101 -7.84 13.55 4.11
C LEU A 101 -8.88 14.66 4.14
N ASP A 102 -8.42 15.90 4.23
CA ASP A 102 -9.28 17.09 4.16
C ASP A 102 -9.76 17.34 2.71
N ALA A 103 -9.02 16.86 1.70
CA ALA A 103 -9.40 16.95 0.30
C ALA A 103 -10.62 16.06 -0.02
N ALA A 104 -11.59 16.61 -0.75
CA ALA A 104 -12.82 15.91 -1.15
C ALA A 104 -12.93 15.65 -2.66
N ASN A 105 -12.08 16.31 -3.46
CA ASN A 105 -12.12 16.29 -4.92
C ASN A 105 -10.90 15.53 -5.46
N GLY A 106 -11.14 14.33 -5.98
CA GLY A 106 -10.11 13.46 -6.54
C GLY A 106 -9.42 14.05 -7.76
N GLN A 107 -10.16 14.74 -8.64
CA GLN A 107 -9.57 15.38 -9.83
C GLN A 107 -8.51 16.42 -9.45
N LEU A 108 -8.78 17.26 -8.43
CA LEU A 108 -7.81 18.25 -7.95
C LEU A 108 -6.59 17.59 -7.30
N VAL A 109 -6.80 16.49 -6.57
CA VAL A 109 -5.69 15.69 -6.04
C VAL A 109 -4.84 15.16 -7.19
N LYS A 110 -5.41 14.46 -8.18
CA LYS A 110 -4.67 13.97 -9.35
C LYS A 110 -3.96 15.10 -10.11
N ALA A 111 -4.62 16.23 -10.32
CA ALA A 111 -4.03 17.39 -10.98
C ALA A 111 -2.79 17.93 -10.22
N ALA A 112 -2.81 17.95 -8.89
CA ALA A 112 -1.65 18.34 -8.09
C ALA A 112 -0.46 17.39 -8.28
N PHE A 113 -0.70 16.07 -8.34
CA PHE A 113 0.35 15.08 -8.64
C PHE A 113 0.95 15.29 -10.03
N ILE A 114 0.13 15.50 -11.05
CA ILE A 114 0.61 15.77 -12.41
C ILE A 114 1.41 17.08 -12.44
N ALA A 115 0.85 18.16 -11.88
CA ALA A 115 1.46 19.50 -11.93
C ALA A 115 2.76 19.59 -11.12
N ALA A 116 2.80 19.01 -9.92
CA ALA A 116 3.95 19.13 -9.03
C ALA A 116 5.04 18.08 -9.32
N LEU A 117 4.67 16.87 -9.76
CA LEU A 117 5.62 15.77 -9.91
C LEU A 117 5.88 15.40 -11.38
N GLY A 118 5.11 15.93 -12.33
CA GLY A 118 5.23 15.60 -13.75
C GLY A 118 4.92 14.13 -14.03
N LEU A 119 3.93 13.57 -13.33
CA LEU A 119 3.58 12.16 -13.43
C LEU A 119 2.69 11.88 -14.64
N THR A 120 2.85 10.69 -15.19
CA THR A 120 1.93 10.08 -16.13
C THR A 120 1.27 8.89 -15.46
N ASP A 121 0.02 8.60 -15.83
CA ASP A 121 -0.72 7.47 -15.29
C ASP A 121 -0.01 6.16 -15.58
N GLY A 122 -0.08 5.27 -14.61
CA GLY A 122 0.47 3.92 -14.68
C GLY A 122 -0.60 2.90 -15.08
N MET A 123 -0.33 1.64 -14.78
CA MET A 123 -1.30 0.54 -14.84
C MET A 123 -1.67 0.13 -13.42
N THR A 124 -2.97 0.14 -13.12
CA THR A 124 -3.49 -0.23 -11.80
C THR A 124 -3.38 -1.74 -11.54
N ALA A 125 -3.37 -2.11 -10.27
CA ALA A 125 -3.48 -3.50 -9.85
C ALA A 125 -4.92 -3.99 -10.10
N PRO A 126 -5.14 -5.13 -10.78
CA PRO A 126 -6.44 -5.80 -10.80
C PRO A 126 -6.86 -6.21 -9.39
N GLU A 127 -8.14 -6.04 -9.10
CA GLU A 127 -8.72 -6.20 -7.76
C GLU A 127 -8.46 -7.58 -7.15
N ALA A 128 -7.90 -7.60 -5.94
CA ALA A 128 -7.66 -8.81 -5.14
C ALA A 128 -6.95 -9.96 -5.88
N THR A 129 -6.01 -9.65 -6.78
CA THR A 129 -5.33 -10.68 -7.61
C THR A 129 -3.89 -10.99 -7.19
N GLY A 130 -3.33 -10.18 -6.30
CA GLY A 130 -1.91 -10.13 -5.98
C GLY A 130 -1.04 -9.50 -7.06
N HIS A 131 -1.58 -8.94 -8.15
CA HIS A 131 -0.77 -8.34 -9.22
C HIS A 131 -0.37 -6.91 -8.87
N PRO A 132 0.93 -6.56 -8.89
CA PRO A 132 1.36 -5.22 -8.51
C PRO A 132 0.92 -4.17 -9.53
N GLY A 133 0.67 -2.94 -9.09
CA GLY A 133 0.58 -1.79 -10.00
C GLY A 133 1.92 -1.55 -10.73
N ARG A 134 1.87 -1.02 -11.95
CA ARG A 134 3.06 -0.57 -12.71
C ARG A 134 3.00 0.94 -12.83
N GLY A 135 4.01 1.68 -12.39
CA GLY A 135 3.95 3.14 -12.41
C GLY A 135 5.17 3.83 -11.82
N THR A 136 5.00 5.08 -11.40
CA THR A 136 6.12 5.83 -10.81
C THR A 136 6.19 5.56 -9.30
N PRO A 137 7.33 5.13 -8.74
CA PRO A 137 7.44 4.97 -7.31
C PRO A 137 7.45 6.34 -6.62
N LEU A 138 6.65 6.45 -5.57
CA LEU A 138 6.57 7.61 -4.71
C LEU A 138 6.93 7.21 -3.29
N GLN A 139 7.86 7.93 -2.68
CA GLN A 139 8.00 7.90 -1.23
C GLN A 139 6.81 8.64 -0.61
N VAL A 140 6.18 8.04 0.39
CA VAL A 140 5.08 8.64 1.14
C VAL A 140 5.52 8.77 2.59
N VAL A 141 5.66 10.00 3.07
CA VAL A 141 6.06 10.31 4.45
C VAL A 141 4.88 10.93 5.18
N MET A 142 4.52 10.36 6.34
CA MET A 142 3.56 10.98 7.25
C MET A 142 4.31 11.92 8.19
N GLU A 143 3.87 13.17 8.27
CA GLU A 143 4.39 14.20 9.18
C GLU A 143 3.29 14.65 10.15
N TRP A 144 3.63 14.85 11.43
CA TRP A 144 2.71 15.35 12.45
C TRP A 144 3.43 16.05 13.60
N GLU A 145 2.70 16.87 14.34
CA GLU A 145 3.19 17.46 15.58
C GLU A 145 3.03 16.45 16.73
N SER A 146 4.06 16.29 17.55
CA SER A 146 4.05 15.39 18.70
C SER A 146 3.04 15.87 19.74
N LEU A 147 2.11 14.99 20.12
CA LEU A 147 1.15 15.25 21.20
C LEU A 147 1.83 15.34 22.57
N ASP A 148 2.93 14.61 22.76
CA ASP A 148 3.70 14.59 24.01
C ASP A 148 4.62 15.81 24.16
N ALA A 149 5.01 16.43 23.05
CA ALA A 149 5.92 17.57 23.01
C ALA A 149 5.50 18.58 21.93
N PRO A 150 4.50 19.44 22.21
CA PRO A 150 4.05 20.48 21.29
C PRO A 150 5.21 21.32 20.76
N GLY A 151 5.18 21.68 19.48
CA GLY A 151 6.26 22.31 18.73
C GLY A 151 7.29 21.32 18.17
N THR A 152 7.32 20.06 18.61
CA THR A 152 8.18 19.02 18.02
C THR A 152 7.45 18.32 16.88
N TRP A 153 8.07 18.30 15.69
CA TRP A 153 7.52 17.59 14.54
C TRP A 153 8.17 16.21 14.38
N LEU A 154 7.36 15.25 13.97
CA LEU A 154 7.73 13.86 13.72
C LEU A 154 7.45 13.51 12.27
N ALA A 155 8.23 12.59 11.72
CA ALA A 155 8.05 12.01 10.39
C ALA A 155 8.31 10.51 10.38
N ILE A 156 7.58 9.79 9.53
CA ILE A 156 7.84 8.37 9.25
C ILE A 156 7.40 8.00 7.84
N ASP A 157 8.09 7.06 7.19
CA ASP A 157 7.59 6.45 5.96
C ASP A 157 6.25 5.76 6.24
N ALA A 158 5.23 6.10 5.45
CA ALA A 158 3.86 5.68 5.70
C ALA A 158 3.67 4.16 5.59
N SER A 159 4.49 3.48 4.78
CA SER A 159 4.54 2.01 4.73
C SER A 159 4.92 1.38 6.08
N CYS A 160 5.69 2.07 6.93
CA CYS A 160 6.00 1.57 8.28
C CYS A 160 4.80 1.55 9.23
N LEU A 161 3.73 2.28 8.89
CA LEU A 161 2.48 2.29 9.62
C LEU A 161 1.56 1.12 9.23
N VAL A 162 1.97 0.30 8.27
CA VAL A 162 1.25 -0.90 7.85
C VAL A 162 1.91 -2.12 8.49
N ARG A 163 1.13 -2.87 9.26
CA ARG A 163 1.50 -4.17 9.82
C ARG A 163 0.83 -5.28 9.03
N ASP A 164 1.59 -6.29 8.71
CA ASP A 164 1.13 -7.57 8.20
C ASP A 164 0.71 -8.46 9.38
N ARG A 165 -0.54 -8.93 9.34
CA ARG A 165 -1.15 -9.77 10.40
C ARG A 165 -0.64 -11.21 10.42
N ILE A 166 -0.24 -11.74 9.27
CA ILE A 166 0.24 -13.12 9.14
C ILE A 166 1.65 -13.22 9.73
N THR A 167 2.50 -12.24 9.42
CA THR A 167 3.90 -12.24 9.87
C THR A 167 4.13 -11.50 11.19
N ASP A 168 3.13 -10.75 11.67
CA ASP A 168 3.23 -9.83 12.82
C ASP A 168 4.39 -8.83 12.67
N LYS A 169 4.62 -8.39 11.43
CA LYS A 169 5.72 -7.48 11.10
C LYS A 169 5.20 -6.22 10.43
N ALA A 170 5.76 -5.10 10.84
CA ALA A 170 5.60 -3.85 10.11
C ALA A 170 6.43 -3.90 8.83
N TYR A 171 5.93 -3.30 7.75
CA TYR A 171 6.79 -3.08 6.59
C TYR A 171 7.90 -2.06 6.93
N PRO A 172 9.10 -2.21 6.36
CA PRO A 172 10.10 -1.16 6.39
C PRO A 172 9.71 -0.03 5.41
N PRO A 173 10.53 1.02 5.28
CA PRO A 173 10.32 2.04 4.25
C PRO A 173 10.25 1.43 2.84
N LEU A 174 9.05 1.49 2.27
CA LEU A 174 8.70 1.10 0.90
C LEU A 174 8.13 2.31 0.14
N PRO A 175 8.47 2.48 -1.15
CA PRO A 175 7.74 3.40 -2.02
C PRO A 175 6.36 2.82 -2.35
N PHE A 176 5.35 3.66 -2.52
CA PHE A 176 4.10 3.28 -3.16
C PHE A 176 4.17 3.53 -4.67
N ILE A 177 3.20 3.07 -5.46
CA ILE A 177 3.23 3.20 -6.92
C ILE A 177 2.12 4.14 -7.38
N TYR A 178 2.47 5.28 -7.97
CA TYR A 178 1.49 6.12 -8.65
C TYR A 178 0.96 5.43 -9.90
N THR A 179 -0.34 5.16 -9.92
CA THR A 179 -1.06 4.55 -11.05
C THR A 179 -2.06 5.51 -11.67
N GLY A 180 -2.49 6.55 -10.95
CA GLY A 180 -3.33 7.62 -11.49
C GLY A 180 -4.84 7.39 -11.36
N SER A 181 -5.27 6.28 -10.72
CA SER A 181 -6.66 5.78 -10.76
C SER A 181 -7.15 5.54 -12.20
N ARG A 182 -8.29 4.87 -12.37
CA ARG A 182 -8.89 4.65 -13.69
C ARG A 182 -10.10 5.55 -13.96
N PHE A 183 -10.41 5.70 -15.23
CA PHE A 183 -11.71 6.17 -15.71
C PHE A 183 -12.50 4.97 -16.20
N LEU A 184 -13.77 4.86 -15.82
CA LEU A 184 -14.67 3.79 -16.26
C LEU A 184 -15.93 4.37 -16.86
N VAL A 185 -16.42 3.74 -17.92
CA VAL A 185 -17.78 3.98 -18.40
C VAL A 185 -18.73 3.15 -17.55
N VAL A 186 -19.59 3.81 -16.79
CA VAL A 186 -20.63 3.18 -15.97
C VAL A 186 -22.01 3.45 -16.56
N ASP A 187 -22.89 2.46 -16.44
CA ASP A 187 -24.31 2.61 -16.75
C ASP A 187 -25.03 3.21 -15.54
N GLU A 188 -25.66 4.35 -15.73
CA GLU A 188 -26.42 5.05 -14.70
C GLU A 188 -27.85 5.32 -15.15
N THR A 189 -28.74 5.62 -14.21
CA THR A 189 -30.11 6.03 -14.53
C THR A 189 -30.23 7.54 -14.40
N ALA A 190 -30.53 8.22 -15.51
CA ALA A 190 -30.79 9.66 -15.51
C ALA A 190 -32.07 9.98 -14.70
N PRO A 191 -32.29 11.25 -14.29
CA PRO A 191 -33.49 11.63 -13.53
C PRO A 191 -34.83 11.28 -14.19
N ASP A 192 -34.85 11.08 -15.52
CA ASP A 192 -36.02 10.67 -16.31
C ASP A 192 -36.19 9.15 -16.45
N GLY A 193 -35.36 8.36 -15.76
CA GLY A 193 -35.39 6.89 -15.77
C GLY A 193 -34.65 6.24 -16.94
N ARG A 194 -34.04 7.01 -17.86
CA ARG A 194 -33.31 6.41 -19.00
C ARG A 194 -31.90 5.96 -18.58
N PRO A 195 -31.41 4.83 -19.11
CA PRO A 195 -30.02 4.45 -18.94
C PRO A 195 -29.11 5.43 -19.70
N VAL A 196 -28.05 5.89 -19.05
CA VAL A 196 -27.01 6.74 -19.61
C VAL A 196 -25.64 6.15 -19.31
N ARG A 197 -24.76 6.20 -20.31
CA ARG A 197 -23.36 5.79 -20.16
C ARG A 197 -22.53 7.01 -19.83
N GLN A 198 -21.94 7.05 -18.64
CA GLN A 198 -21.10 8.16 -18.21
C GLN A 198 -19.70 7.69 -17.85
N GLU A 199 -18.70 8.43 -18.32
CA GLU A 199 -17.33 8.23 -17.86
C GLU A 199 -17.17 8.81 -16.44
N ARG A 200 -16.68 7.99 -15.52
CA ARG A 200 -16.43 8.34 -14.13
C ARG A 200 -14.96 8.18 -13.81
N PHE A 201 -14.42 9.20 -13.15
CA PHE A 201 -13.12 9.11 -12.51
C PHE A 201 -13.26 8.35 -11.19
N MET A 202 -12.64 7.18 -11.09
CA MET A 202 -12.97 6.25 -10.01
C MET A 202 -12.45 6.67 -8.64
N LEU A 203 -11.34 7.42 -8.55
CA LEU A 203 -10.93 8.06 -7.30
C LEU A 203 -12.02 8.96 -6.72
N ASP A 204 -12.81 9.64 -7.57
CA ASP A 204 -13.93 10.44 -7.11
C ASP A 204 -15.15 9.61 -6.70
N ASN A 205 -15.17 8.32 -7.01
CA ASN A 205 -16.24 7.41 -6.62
C ASN A 205 -15.86 6.62 -5.37
N THR A 206 -14.74 5.90 -5.41
CA THR A 206 -14.27 5.03 -4.31
C THR A 206 -13.55 5.80 -3.21
N LYS A 207 -13.03 6.99 -3.52
CA LYS A 207 -12.35 7.89 -2.57
C LYS A 207 -11.05 7.35 -1.99
N SER A 208 -10.49 6.26 -2.52
CA SER A 208 -9.23 5.68 -2.07
C SER A 208 -8.03 6.38 -2.69
N VAL A 209 -7.22 7.10 -1.92
CA VAL A 209 -6.03 7.78 -2.44
C VAL A 209 -4.82 6.84 -2.42
N VAL A 210 -4.53 6.24 -1.27
CA VAL A 210 -3.38 5.34 -1.09
C VAL A 210 -3.90 3.97 -0.66
N GLY A 211 -3.94 3.01 -1.57
CA GLY A 211 -4.32 1.63 -1.26
C GLY A 211 -3.16 0.87 -0.60
N VAL A 212 -3.48 -0.01 0.36
CA VAL A 212 -2.54 -1.04 0.87
C VAL A 212 -2.88 -2.44 0.35
N VAL A 213 -4.05 -2.58 -0.27
CA VAL A 213 -4.50 -3.77 -1.01
C VAL A 213 -4.55 -3.49 -2.52
N ASP A 214 -4.83 -4.52 -3.30
CA ASP A 214 -5.05 -4.43 -4.74
C ASP A 214 -6.40 -3.75 -5.03
N GLU A 215 -6.40 -2.42 -5.04
CA GLU A 215 -7.57 -1.62 -5.36
C GLU A 215 -7.33 -0.85 -6.68
N PRO A 216 -7.96 -1.25 -7.80
CA PRO A 216 -7.71 -0.64 -9.11
C PRO A 216 -8.14 0.83 -9.20
N ASP A 217 -8.99 1.27 -8.28
CA ASP A 217 -9.55 2.61 -8.24
C ASP A 217 -8.72 3.58 -7.39
N ALA A 218 -7.70 3.08 -6.69
CA ALA A 218 -6.81 3.93 -5.92
C ALA A 218 -5.90 4.78 -6.82
N LEU A 219 -5.60 6.01 -6.39
CA LEU A 219 -4.64 6.87 -7.09
C LEU A 219 -3.22 6.30 -7.04
N ILE A 220 -2.89 5.70 -5.89
CA ILE A 220 -1.59 5.19 -5.53
C ILE A 220 -1.77 3.75 -5.04
N ALA A 221 -1.14 2.82 -5.73
CA ALA A 221 -1.22 1.38 -5.47
C ALA A 221 -0.22 0.92 -4.40
N SER A 222 -0.59 -0.18 -3.75
CA SER A 222 0.21 -0.85 -2.73
C SER A 222 1.53 -1.40 -3.29
N PRO A 223 2.63 -1.31 -2.51
CA PRO A 223 3.87 -2.00 -2.83
C PRO A 223 3.96 -3.42 -2.26
N SER A 224 2.98 -3.84 -1.46
CA SER A 224 3.06 -5.05 -0.67
C SER A 224 2.83 -6.30 -1.54
N PRO A 225 3.70 -7.32 -1.47
CA PRO A 225 3.47 -8.59 -2.16
C PRO A 225 2.18 -9.32 -1.75
N GLY A 226 1.67 -9.06 -0.55
CA GLY A 226 0.42 -9.63 -0.02
C GLY A 226 -0.85 -8.84 -0.35
N ALA A 227 -0.79 -7.84 -1.24
CA ALA A 227 -1.88 -6.90 -1.53
C ALA A 227 -3.16 -7.56 -2.08
N GLY A 228 -3.10 -8.80 -2.56
CA GLY A 228 -4.25 -9.56 -3.05
C GLY A 228 -5.21 -10.05 -1.96
N PHE A 229 -4.88 -9.88 -0.68
CA PHE A 229 -5.72 -10.30 0.44
C PHE A 229 -6.01 -9.11 1.37
N ASP A 230 -7.26 -8.66 1.39
CA ASP A 230 -7.72 -7.47 2.10
C ASP A 230 -7.58 -7.55 3.63
N LYS A 231 -7.83 -8.74 4.20
CA LYS A 231 -7.73 -8.99 5.64
C LYS A 231 -6.30 -9.06 6.18
N HIS A 232 -5.30 -8.90 5.32
CA HIS A 232 -3.89 -9.11 5.66
C HIS A 232 -3.30 -7.95 6.46
N PHE A 233 -3.77 -6.73 6.23
CA PHE A 233 -3.10 -5.53 6.75
C PHE A 233 -3.85 -4.88 7.89
N GLU A 234 -3.10 -4.18 8.73
CA GLU A 234 -3.65 -3.29 9.74
C GLU A 234 -2.71 -2.13 10.08
N ALA A 235 -3.21 -1.17 10.86
CA ALA A 235 -2.38 -0.11 11.42
C ALA A 235 -1.36 -0.68 12.41
N ASN A 236 -0.10 -0.28 12.26
CA ASN A 236 0.96 -0.58 13.22
C ASN A 236 0.83 0.32 14.45
N SER A 237 -0.05 -0.07 15.37
CA SER A 237 -0.43 0.72 16.54
C SER A 237 0.72 1.06 17.49
N ALA A 238 1.85 0.33 17.41
CA ALA A 238 3.03 0.61 18.22
C ALA A 238 3.71 1.95 17.88
N ILE A 239 3.52 2.47 16.65
CA ILE A 239 4.16 3.71 16.18
C ILE A 239 3.18 4.66 15.49
N CYS A 240 1.96 4.23 15.24
CA CYS A 240 0.91 5.08 14.70
C CYS A 240 0.58 6.22 15.68
N PRO A 241 0.47 7.48 15.22
CA PRO A 241 -0.10 8.51 16.07
C PRO A 241 -1.54 8.16 16.45
N PRO A 242 -2.03 8.60 17.62
CA PRO A 242 -3.40 8.31 18.04
C PRO A 242 -4.46 8.85 17.08
N ALA A 243 -5.63 8.23 17.07
CA ALA A 243 -6.79 8.72 16.32
C ALA A 243 -7.12 10.17 16.74
N GLY A 244 -7.48 11.00 15.77
CA GLY A 244 -7.68 12.44 15.93
C GLY A 244 -6.42 13.30 15.70
N THR A 245 -5.23 12.70 15.60
CA THR A 245 -3.99 13.43 15.30
C THR A 245 -4.06 14.04 13.90
N LYS A 246 -3.77 15.35 13.81
CA LYS A 246 -3.62 16.04 12.53
C LYS A 246 -2.30 15.62 11.89
N VAL A 247 -2.38 15.18 10.65
CA VAL A 247 -1.24 14.66 9.90
C VAL A 247 -1.18 15.28 8.52
N ARG A 248 -0.02 15.14 7.91
CA ARG A 248 0.17 15.44 6.50
C ARG A 248 0.93 14.31 5.83
N LEU A 249 0.39 13.83 4.71
CA LEU A 249 1.07 12.86 3.85
C LEU A 249 1.83 13.60 2.77
N VAL A 250 3.14 13.46 2.73
CA VAL A 250 4.03 14.11 1.76
C VAL A 250 4.53 13.07 0.75
N PHE A 251 4.29 13.35 -0.52
CA PHE A 251 4.58 12.48 -1.66
C PHE A 251 5.72 13.06 -2.47
N ARG A 252 6.75 12.25 -2.75
CA ARG A 252 7.91 12.61 -3.56
C ARG A 252 8.23 11.51 -4.55
N LYS A 253 8.61 11.87 -5.78
CA LYS A 253 9.26 10.91 -6.68
C LYS A 253 10.53 10.40 -6.01
N THR A 254 10.80 9.11 -6.16
CA THR A 254 12.00 8.50 -5.58
C THR A 254 12.75 7.64 -6.60
N THR A 255 14.06 7.66 -6.50
CA THR A 255 14.94 6.76 -7.24
C THR A 255 15.32 5.61 -6.32
N LEU A 256 15.21 4.38 -6.81
CA LEU A 256 15.52 3.20 -6.02
C LEU A 256 17.00 2.83 -6.14
N PRO A 257 17.60 2.22 -5.10
CA PRO A 257 19.02 1.88 -5.08
C PRO A 257 19.46 0.95 -6.22
N LEU A 258 18.52 0.15 -6.73
CA LEU A 258 18.75 -0.81 -7.80
C LEU A 258 17.57 -0.81 -8.77
N THR A 259 17.88 -0.84 -10.05
CA THR A 259 16.94 -1.01 -11.15
C THR A 259 17.32 -2.22 -12.00
N LEU A 260 16.34 -3.09 -12.20
CA LEU A 260 16.39 -4.24 -13.09
C LEU A 260 15.50 -3.95 -14.30
N VAL A 261 15.85 -4.48 -15.47
CA VAL A 261 15.01 -4.42 -16.67
C VAL A 261 14.46 -5.81 -16.94
N MET A 262 13.13 -5.90 -17.06
CA MET A 262 12.41 -7.13 -17.38
C MET A 262 12.07 -7.17 -18.87
N ASP A 263 12.42 -8.26 -19.55
CA ASP A 263 12.00 -8.52 -20.92
C ASP A 263 10.58 -9.14 -20.99
N ALA A 264 10.07 -9.34 -22.21
CA ALA A 264 8.72 -9.86 -22.43
C ALA A 264 8.50 -11.30 -21.90
N GLY A 265 9.58 -12.06 -21.67
CA GLY A 265 9.55 -13.43 -21.14
C GLY A 265 9.91 -13.52 -19.66
N GLY A 266 9.96 -12.39 -18.94
CA GLY A 266 10.32 -12.36 -17.51
C GLY A 266 11.82 -12.49 -17.23
N GLY A 267 12.67 -12.44 -18.26
CA GLY A 267 14.11 -12.37 -18.11
C GLY A 267 14.52 -11.05 -17.47
N LEU A 268 15.49 -11.10 -16.54
CA LEU A 268 15.98 -9.92 -15.82
C LEU A 268 17.39 -9.57 -16.29
N THR A 269 17.63 -8.28 -16.52
CA THR A 269 18.95 -7.74 -16.82
C THR A 269 19.30 -6.56 -15.90
N HIS A 270 20.60 -6.31 -15.73
CA HIS A 270 21.13 -5.10 -15.09
C HIS A 270 22.36 -4.61 -15.85
N GLY A 271 22.39 -3.33 -16.22
CA GLY A 271 23.46 -2.78 -17.06
C GLY A 271 23.62 -3.49 -18.42
N GLY A 272 22.52 -4.03 -18.97
CA GLY A 272 22.53 -4.81 -20.22
C GLY A 272 22.99 -6.27 -20.08
N VAL A 273 23.34 -6.72 -18.86
CA VAL A 273 23.79 -8.10 -18.60
C VAL A 273 22.63 -8.93 -18.04
N ALA A 274 22.37 -10.09 -18.64
CA ALA A 274 21.37 -11.04 -18.15
C ALA A 274 21.74 -11.60 -16.78
N LEU A 275 20.77 -11.63 -15.86
CA LEU A 275 20.95 -12.10 -14.50
C LEU A 275 20.47 -13.54 -14.37
N ASN A 276 21.39 -14.45 -14.11
CA ASN A 276 21.05 -15.73 -13.48
C ASN A 276 20.81 -15.52 -11.98
N ASP A 277 20.41 -16.59 -11.28
CA ASP A 277 20.05 -16.49 -9.86
C ASP A 277 21.23 -16.10 -8.96
N ALA A 278 22.42 -16.64 -9.20
CA ALA A 278 23.60 -16.28 -8.42
C ALA A 278 24.00 -14.80 -8.59
N ALA A 279 23.90 -14.27 -9.81
CA ALA A 279 24.15 -12.86 -10.09
C ALA A 279 23.09 -11.96 -9.44
N LEU A 280 21.82 -12.36 -9.48
CA LEU A 280 20.74 -11.65 -8.81
C LEU A 280 20.95 -11.64 -7.29
N ASP A 281 21.27 -12.79 -6.67
CA ASP A 281 21.56 -12.89 -5.23
C ASP A 281 22.68 -11.93 -4.82
N ALA A 282 23.80 -11.93 -5.55
CA ALA A 282 24.95 -11.07 -5.26
C ALA A 282 24.60 -9.58 -5.39
N LEU A 283 23.80 -9.21 -6.39
CA LEU A 283 23.35 -7.84 -6.59
C LEU A 283 22.43 -7.39 -5.44
N LEU A 284 21.46 -8.22 -5.06
CA LEU A 284 20.57 -7.91 -3.93
C LEU A 284 21.33 -7.83 -2.60
N ALA A 285 22.30 -8.72 -2.36
CA ALA A 285 23.17 -8.66 -1.17
C ALA A 285 23.97 -7.35 -1.12
N THR A 286 24.48 -6.88 -2.26
CA THR A 286 25.26 -5.64 -2.35
C THR A 286 24.42 -4.41 -1.99
N HIS A 287 23.19 -4.33 -2.49
CA HIS A 287 22.35 -3.14 -2.30
C HIS A 287 21.44 -3.19 -1.06
N TYR A 288 21.10 -4.38 -0.56
CA TYR A 288 20.09 -4.56 0.48
C TYR A 288 20.47 -5.60 1.56
N GLY A 289 21.68 -6.19 1.50
CA GLY A 289 22.16 -7.11 2.52
C GLY A 289 22.38 -6.45 3.88
N ALA A 290 22.85 -7.22 4.86
CA ALA A 290 23.00 -6.78 6.26
C ALA A 290 23.89 -5.54 6.44
N ALA A 291 24.89 -5.33 5.58
CA ALA A 291 25.77 -4.17 5.64
C ALA A 291 25.20 -2.93 4.94
N ALA A 292 24.12 -3.09 4.16
CA ALA A 292 23.52 -2.01 3.40
C ALA A 292 22.45 -1.28 4.22
N THR A 293 22.43 0.05 4.11
CA THR A 293 21.46 0.94 4.76
C THR A 293 20.68 1.75 3.73
N PRO A 294 19.96 1.10 2.79
CA PRO A 294 19.17 1.83 1.80
C PRO A 294 18.02 2.57 2.51
N ALA A 295 17.73 3.78 2.03
CA ALA A 295 16.61 4.58 2.54
C ALA A 295 15.27 3.88 2.29
N LEU A 296 15.13 3.21 1.13
CA LEU A 296 13.96 2.42 0.76
C LEU A 296 14.37 1.00 0.44
N ARG A 297 13.59 0.04 0.94
CA ARG A 297 13.85 -1.40 0.80
C ARG A 297 13.09 -2.00 -0.38
N ALA A 298 13.22 -1.36 -1.55
CA ALA A 298 12.59 -1.81 -2.79
C ALA A 298 13.55 -1.77 -3.98
N VAL A 299 13.41 -2.73 -4.89
CA VAL A 299 14.10 -2.79 -6.18
C VAL A 299 13.14 -2.39 -7.30
N ALA A 300 13.57 -1.51 -8.19
CA ALA A 300 12.79 -1.15 -9.37
C ALA A 300 12.87 -2.28 -10.40
N VAL A 301 11.72 -2.67 -10.95
CA VAL A 301 11.62 -3.54 -12.12
C VAL A 301 11.02 -2.72 -13.27
N GLN A 302 11.86 -2.28 -14.19
CA GLN A 302 11.43 -1.61 -15.42
C GLN A 302 10.82 -2.64 -16.37
N VAL A 303 9.59 -2.36 -16.81
CA VAL A 303 8.78 -3.27 -17.63
C VAL A 303 8.09 -2.50 -18.74
N ALA A 304 8.09 -3.05 -19.95
CA ALA A 304 7.30 -2.49 -21.05
C ALA A 304 5.80 -2.71 -20.80
N ALA A 305 4.95 -1.74 -21.14
CA ALA A 305 3.50 -1.85 -20.95
C ALA A 305 2.88 -3.10 -21.59
N ALA A 306 3.43 -3.53 -22.73
CA ALA A 306 3.00 -4.72 -23.47
C ALA A 306 3.41 -6.06 -22.82
N THR A 307 4.26 -6.05 -21.79
CA THR A 307 4.70 -7.28 -21.13
C THR A 307 3.52 -7.93 -20.41
N PRO A 308 3.24 -9.23 -20.64
CA PRO A 308 2.17 -9.95 -19.96
C PRO A 308 2.23 -9.80 -18.43
N ARG A 309 1.07 -9.73 -17.76
CA ARG A 309 0.97 -9.42 -16.32
C ARG A 309 1.35 -10.60 -15.43
N ASP A 310 1.18 -11.83 -15.91
CA ASP A 310 1.62 -13.06 -15.26
C ASP A 310 3.14 -13.10 -15.02
N GLN A 311 3.91 -12.42 -15.87
CA GLN A 311 5.36 -12.26 -15.69
C GLN A 311 5.69 -11.46 -14.43
N ASP A 312 4.85 -10.51 -14.00
CA ASP A 312 5.08 -9.75 -12.78
C ASP A 312 5.10 -10.69 -11.56
N ILE A 313 4.15 -11.64 -11.49
CA ILE A 313 4.08 -12.61 -10.39
C ILE A 313 5.30 -13.53 -10.37
N GLN A 314 5.70 -14.03 -11.55
CA GLN A 314 6.85 -14.93 -11.68
C GLN A 314 8.15 -14.23 -11.28
N VAL A 315 8.38 -13.02 -11.81
CA VAL A 315 9.55 -12.21 -11.49
C VAL A 315 9.58 -11.78 -10.03
N ARG A 316 8.44 -11.41 -9.45
CA ARG A 316 8.36 -11.09 -8.02
C ARG A 316 8.78 -12.28 -7.17
N THR A 317 8.21 -13.45 -7.46
CA THR A 317 8.56 -14.70 -6.76
C THR A 317 10.05 -14.98 -6.86
N ARG A 318 10.64 -14.83 -8.05
CA ARG A 318 12.08 -15.02 -8.27
C ARG A 318 12.94 -14.04 -7.47
N ILE A 319 12.57 -12.75 -7.46
CA ILE A 319 13.29 -11.70 -6.73
C ILE A 319 13.21 -11.95 -5.22
N LEU A 320 12.04 -12.30 -4.68
CA LEU A 320 11.87 -12.59 -3.25
C LEU A 320 12.67 -13.84 -2.83
N ALA A 321 12.69 -14.89 -3.66
CA ALA A 321 13.52 -16.05 -3.42
C ALA A 321 15.02 -15.71 -3.42
N ALA A 322 15.47 -14.86 -4.35
CA ALA A 322 16.84 -14.37 -4.40
C ALA A 322 17.18 -13.50 -3.18
N ALA A 323 16.27 -12.62 -2.77
CA ALA A 323 16.40 -11.78 -1.59
C ALA A 323 16.58 -12.61 -0.31
N ALA A 324 15.78 -13.68 -0.15
CA ALA A 324 15.91 -14.61 0.97
C ALA A 324 17.29 -15.30 1.00
N ARG A 325 17.77 -15.83 -0.13
CA ARG A 325 19.11 -16.45 -0.22
C ARG A 325 20.23 -15.45 0.06
N ALA A 326 20.07 -14.22 -0.44
CA ALA A 326 21.00 -13.11 -0.23
C ALA A 326 20.96 -12.53 1.20
N LYS A 327 20.02 -12.97 2.05
CA LYS A 327 19.71 -12.35 3.36
C LYS A 327 19.54 -10.84 3.23
N ALA A 328 18.79 -10.45 2.20
CA ALA A 328 18.47 -9.08 1.87
C ALA A 328 16.97 -8.88 2.05
N TRP A 329 16.55 -7.92 2.86
CA TRP A 329 15.15 -7.53 2.88
C TRP A 329 14.92 -6.55 1.73
N VAL A 330 14.16 -6.96 0.72
CA VAL A 330 13.78 -6.13 -0.43
C VAL A 330 12.56 -6.71 -1.13
N VAL A 331 11.68 -5.83 -1.63
CA VAL A 331 10.55 -6.21 -2.49
C VAL A 331 10.64 -5.52 -3.86
N PRO A 332 10.15 -6.14 -4.94
CA PRO A 332 10.13 -5.49 -6.24
C PRO A 332 8.94 -4.53 -6.37
N VAL A 333 9.18 -3.39 -7.00
CA VAL A 333 8.13 -2.45 -7.44
C VAL A 333 8.28 -2.19 -8.93
N TYR A 334 7.16 -2.17 -9.65
CA TYR A 334 7.17 -2.20 -11.11
C TYR A 334 7.02 -0.80 -11.68
N GLN A 335 7.93 -0.48 -12.60
CA GLN A 335 7.99 0.81 -13.29
C GLN A 335 7.71 0.59 -14.76
N LEU A 336 6.82 1.40 -15.34
CA LEU A 336 6.70 1.41 -16.79
C LEU A 336 7.98 1.99 -17.40
N ALA A 337 8.58 1.25 -18.33
CA ALA A 337 9.64 1.78 -19.15
C ALA A 337 9.09 2.97 -19.95
N MET A 338 9.78 4.11 -19.89
CA MET A 338 9.46 5.24 -20.76
C MET A 338 9.70 4.81 -22.21
N PRO A 339 8.77 5.11 -23.14
CA PRO A 339 8.90 4.75 -24.54
C PRO A 339 10.10 5.40 -25.23
#